data_AF-A0A920GDP3-F1
#
_entry.id   AF-A0A920GDP3-F1
#
_cell.length_a   1.000
_cell.length_b   1.000
_cell.length_c   1.000
_cell.angle_alpha   90.00
_cell.angle_beta   90.00
_cell.angle_gamma   90.00
#
_symmetry.space_group_name_H-M   'P 1'
#
loop_
_entity.id
_entity.type
_entity.pdbx_description
1 polymer ?
#
loop_
_entity_poly.entity_id
_entity_poly.type
_entity_poly.pdbx_seq_one_letter_code
_entity_poly.pdbx_strand_id
1 'polypeptide(L)'
;MEIDLDLVPVRETQMSAYEIMLSESQERMLMVIDPEQAETARAIFDKWDLDFMPIGRVTDTQRLVLLKDGGVACDIPLAPLVDDAPEYDRPYRPNELQPVLTSASLICDFLVKDALIKLMSSADLASRRWIYEQYDSDVMADTLAASGGDAALVRVHGTNKALAISTDCTPRYVEADPFEGGAQAVAEAWRNICATELNHWR
;
A
#
# COMPACT_ATOMS: atom_id res chain seq x y z
N MET A 1 -0.51 22.62 -16.02
CA MET A 1 0.21 21.48 -16.62
C MET A 1 -0.34 21.27 -18.01
N GLU A 2 0.55 21.09 -18.98
CA GLU A 2 0.23 20.79 -20.38
C GLU A 2 0.87 19.44 -20.73
N ILE A 3 0.09 18.50 -21.25
CA ILE A 3 0.55 17.16 -21.64
C ILE A 3 0.15 16.93 -23.10
N ASP A 4 1.11 16.47 -23.90
CA ASP A 4 0.88 15.95 -25.24
C ASP A 4 0.73 14.42 -25.19
N LEU A 5 -0.50 13.96 -25.42
CA LEU A 5 -0.85 12.55 -25.36
C LEU A 5 -0.29 11.76 -26.54
N ASP A 6 0.11 12.41 -27.63
CA ASP A 6 0.78 11.74 -28.77
C ASP A 6 2.22 11.33 -28.41
N LEU A 7 2.81 11.93 -27.38
CA LEU A 7 4.13 11.57 -26.86
C LEU A 7 4.05 10.46 -25.80
N VAL A 8 2.87 10.13 -25.28
CA VAL A 8 2.74 9.06 -24.29
C VAL A 8 2.97 7.71 -24.97
N PRO A 9 3.94 6.89 -24.51
CA PRO A 9 4.11 5.55 -25.06
C PRO A 9 2.86 4.70 -24.84
N VAL A 10 2.25 4.25 -25.95
CA VAL A 10 1.03 3.42 -25.93
C VAL A 10 1.30 2.05 -26.53
N ARG A 11 0.68 1.01 -25.97
CA ARG A 11 0.76 -0.37 -26.48
C ARG A 11 -0.22 -0.63 -27.61
N GLU A 12 -1.37 0.04 -27.59
CA GLU A 12 -2.43 -0.13 -28.58
C GLU A 12 -2.45 1.06 -29.54
N THR A 13 -2.65 0.78 -30.82
CA THR A 13 -2.82 1.83 -31.82
C THR A 13 -4.22 2.44 -31.71
N GLN A 14 -4.34 3.73 -32.04
CA GLN A 14 -5.63 4.46 -32.08
C GLN A 14 -6.33 4.61 -30.72
N MET A 15 -5.60 4.56 -29.61
CA MET A 15 -6.16 4.92 -28.30
C MET A 15 -6.63 6.37 -28.31
N SER A 16 -7.86 6.59 -27.86
CA SER A 16 -8.43 7.91 -27.64
C SER A 16 -7.76 8.62 -26.46
N ALA A 17 -7.87 9.95 -26.40
CA ALA A 17 -7.38 10.73 -25.27
C ALA A 17 -7.98 10.25 -23.93
N TYR A 18 -9.24 9.81 -23.94
CA TYR A 18 -9.93 9.25 -22.77
C TYR A 18 -9.27 7.95 -22.28
N GLU A 19 -9.00 7.03 -23.20
CA GLU A 19 -8.38 5.73 -22.88
C GLU A 19 -6.93 5.90 -22.40
N ILE A 20 -6.17 6.83 -22.99
CA ILE A 20 -4.80 7.11 -22.55
C ILE A 20 -4.80 7.65 -21.11
N MET A 21 -5.69 8.60 -20.81
CA MET A 21 -5.73 9.27 -19.50
C MET A 21 -6.27 8.42 -18.36
N LEU A 22 -7.25 7.56 -18.64
CA LEU A 22 -7.88 6.71 -17.63
C LEU A 22 -7.34 5.27 -17.64
N SER A 23 -6.32 4.99 -18.45
CA SER A 23 -5.61 3.72 -18.40
C SER A 23 -5.01 3.53 -17.01
N GLU A 24 -5.26 2.36 -16.40
CA GLU A 24 -4.61 1.88 -15.17
C GLU A 24 -3.53 0.83 -15.48
N SER A 25 -2.89 0.96 -16.65
CA SER A 25 -1.74 0.12 -16.98
C SER A 25 -0.65 0.24 -15.91
N GLN A 26 -0.10 -0.92 -15.51
CA GLN A 26 0.89 -1.04 -14.45
C GLN A 26 2.28 -0.63 -14.92
N GLU A 27 3.22 -0.50 -13.97
CA GLU A 27 4.65 -0.22 -14.23
C GLU A 27 4.92 1.12 -14.94
N ARG A 28 4.06 2.12 -14.71
CA ARG A 28 4.26 3.49 -15.22
C ARG A 28 4.57 4.45 -14.08
N MET A 29 5.58 5.28 -14.30
CA MET A 29 5.96 6.36 -13.39
C MET A 29 5.87 7.69 -14.11
N LEU A 30 5.33 8.70 -13.43
CA LEU A 30 5.40 10.09 -13.86
C LEU A 30 6.42 10.81 -12.99
N MET A 31 7.29 11.59 -13.62
CA MET A 31 8.33 12.35 -12.93
C MET A 31 8.35 13.80 -13.42
N VAL A 32 8.59 14.72 -12.50
CA VAL A 32 8.91 16.11 -12.84
C VAL A 32 10.41 16.26 -12.74
N ILE A 33 11.03 16.66 -13.84
CA ILE A 33 12.48 16.87 -13.93
C ILE A 33 12.77 18.31 -14.32
N ASP A 34 13.90 18.83 -13.85
CA ASP A 34 14.47 20.05 -14.39
C ASP A 34 14.82 19.82 -15.87
N PRO A 35 14.36 20.69 -16.80
CA PRO A 35 14.67 20.57 -18.22
C PRO A 35 16.17 20.43 -18.52
N GLU A 36 17.04 21.06 -17.74
CA GLU A 36 18.50 20.97 -17.93
C GLU A 36 19.04 19.57 -17.62
N GLN A 37 18.32 18.76 -16.85
CA GLN A 37 18.69 17.41 -16.45
C GLN A 37 18.08 16.33 -17.37
N ALA A 38 17.30 16.71 -18.39
CA ALA A 38 16.57 15.76 -19.24
C ALA A 38 17.49 14.75 -19.95
N GLU A 39 18.64 15.20 -20.45
CA GLU A 39 19.60 14.29 -21.10
C GLU A 39 20.28 13.36 -20.09
N THR A 40 20.58 13.85 -18.90
CA THR A 40 21.14 13.03 -17.82
C THR A 40 20.12 11.97 -17.38
N ALA A 41 18.85 12.34 -17.22
CA ALA A 41 17.78 11.41 -16.93
C ALA A 41 17.68 10.35 -18.04
N ARG A 42 17.59 10.77 -19.31
CA ARG A 42 17.50 9.85 -20.45
C ARG A 42 18.65 8.84 -20.47
N ALA A 43 19.90 9.29 -20.28
CA ALA A 43 21.05 8.41 -20.23
C ALA A 43 20.98 7.36 -19.11
N ILE A 44 20.35 7.69 -17.97
CA ILE A 44 20.12 6.72 -16.88
C ILE A 44 19.07 5.68 -17.31
N PHE A 45 17.94 6.11 -17.89
CA PHE A 45 16.90 5.20 -18.36
C PHE A 45 17.41 4.28 -19.48
N ASP A 46 18.14 4.82 -20.46
CA ASP A 46 18.76 4.04 -21.55
C ASP A 46 19.74 2.98 -21.02
N LYS A 47 20.52 3.31 -19.98
CA LYS A 47 21.44 2.34 -19.35
C LYS A 47 20.71 1.12 -18.80
N TRP A 48 19.47 1.29 -18.35
CA TRP A 48 18.64 0.24 -17.77
C TRP A 48 17.59 -0.32 -18.75
N ASP A 49 17.67 0.06 -20.04
CA ASP A 49 16.75 -0.37 -21.10
C ASP A 49 15.28 -0.03 -20.78
N LEU A 50 15.05 1.17 -20.23
CA LEU A 50 13.75 1.68 -19.86
C LEU A 50 13.32 2.81 -20.80
N ASP A 51 12.05 2.80 -21.22
CA ASP A 51 11.48 3.88 -22.02
C ASP A 51 11.35 5.18 -21.20
N PHE A 52 11.82 6.29 -21.78
CA PHE A 52 11.71 7.61 -21.19
C PHE A 52 11.26 8.64 -22.22
N MET A 53 10.14 9.32 -21.94
CA MET A 53 9.61 10.35 -22.83
C MET A 53 9.16 11.60 -22.05
N PRO A 54 9.69 12.79 -22.38
CA PRO A 54 9.11 14.05 -21.95
C PRO A 54 7.75 14.26 -22.64
N ILE A 55 6.66 14.00 -21.92
CA ILE A 55 5.30 14.08 -22.47
C ILE A 55 4.62 15.43 -22.26
N GLY A 56 5.25 16.36 -21.55
CA GLY A 56 4.59 17.60 -21.17
C GLY A 56 5.43 18.50 -20.27
N ARG A 57 4.80 19.54 -19.75
CA ARG A 57 5.43 20.54 -18.87
C ARG A 57 4.49 21.01 -17.76
N VAL A 58 5.08 21.36 -16.63
CA VAL A 58 4.38 22.10 -15.57
C VAL A 58 4.25 23.56 -16.01
N THR A 59 3.09 24.16 -15.76
CA THR A 59 2.76 25.54 -16.11
C THR A 59 2.19 26.26 -14.89
N ASP A 60 2.27 27.58 -14.87
CA ASP A 60 1.71 28.46 -13.83
C ASP A 60 0.23 28.83 -14.09
N THR A 61 -0.36 28.32 -15.18
CA THR A 61 -1.71 28.67 -15.64
C THR A 61 -2.84 28.12 -14.77
N GLN A 62 -2.55 27.24 -13.80
CA GLN A 62 -3.54 26.53 -12.97
C GLN A 62 -4.59 25.72 -13.76
N ARG A 63 -4.23 25.29 -14.98
CA ARG A 63 -5.09 24.47 -15.85
C ARG A 63 -4.42 23.15 -16.19
N LEU A 64 -5.23 22.12 -16.40
CA LEU A 64 -4.82 20.87 -17.03
C LEU A 64 -5.21 20.93 -18.50
N VAL A 65 -4.20 21.04 -19.37
CA VAL A 65 -4.37 21.05 -20.83
C VAL A 65 -3.83 19.73 -21.37
N LEU A 66 -4.66 19.01 -22.11
CA LEU A 66 -4.30 17.77 -22.79
C LEU A 66 -4.39 17.97 -24.30
N LEU A 67 -3.30 17.70 -25.00
CA LEU A 67 -3.20 17.78 -26.45
C LEU A 67 -3.23 16.37 -27.04
N LYS A 68 -3.91 16.18 -28.17
CA LYS A 68 -3.97 14.91 -28.91
C LYS A 68 -4.34 15.18 -30.37
N ASP A 69 -3.71 14.48 -31.31
CA ASP A 69 -3.99 14.57 -32.75
C ASP A 69 -3.93 16.02 -33.29
N GLY A 70 -3.01 16.81 -32.75
CA GLY A 70 -2.84 18.22 -33.10
C GLY A 70 -3.92 19.19 -32.57
N GLY A 71 -4.83 18.73 -31.71
CA GLY A 71 -5.89 19.52 -31.09
C GLY A 71 -5.88 19.49 -29.56
N VAL A 72 -6.75 20.30 -28.95
CA VAL A 72 -6.98 20.31 -27.50
C VAL A 72 -8.06 19.27 -27.17
N ALA A 73 -7.66 18.18 -26.53
CA ALA A 73 -8.56 17.11 -26.10
C ALA A 73 -9.28 17.45 -24.79
N CYS A 74 -8.61 18.17 -23.88
CA CYS A 74 -9.18 18.62 -22.61
C CYS A 74 -8.50 19.93 -22.17
N ASP A 75 -9.28 20.86 -21.64
CA ASP A 75 -8.78 22.07 -21.02
C ASP A 75 -9.68 22.50 -19.87
N ILE A 76 -9.26 22.17 -18.66
CA ILE A 76 -10.04 22.38 -17.43
C ILE A 76 -9.20 23.04 -16.34
N PRO A 77 -9.80 23.88 -15.46
CA PRO A 77 -9.12 24.38 -14.28
C PRO A 77 -8.75 23.22 -13.34
N LEU A 78 -7.64 23.36 -12.60
CA LEU A 78 -7.17 22.34 -11.66
C LEU A 78 -7.98 22.30 -10.35
N ALA A 79 -8.44 23.44 -9.85
CA ALA A 79 -9.09 23.52 -8.53
C ALA A 79 -10.26 22.52 -8.34
N PRO A 80 -11.16 22.31 -9.32
CA PRO A 80 -12.24 21.33 -9.18
C PRO A 80 -11.80 19.87 -9.13
N LEU A 81 -10.58 19.55 -9.57
CA LEU A 81 -10.07 18.17 -9.58
C LEU A 81 -9.39 17.79 -8.27
N VAL A 82 -8.97 18.77 -7.47
CA VAL A 82 -8.12 18.55 -6.29
C VAL A 82 -8.78 19.10 -5.04
N ASP A 83 -9.17 20.37 -5.07
CA ASP A 83 -9.56 21.13 -3.87
C ASP A 83 -11.08 21.21 -3.68
N ASP A 84 -11.86 21.26 -4.77
CA ASP A 84 -13.33 21.42 -4.70
C ASP A 84 -14.09 20.09 -4.83
N ALA A 85 -13.45 18.96 -4.54
CA ALA A 85 -14.14 17.67 -4.50
C ALA A 85 -15.20 17.72 -3.37
N PRO A 86 -16.47 17.38 -3.66
CA PRO A 86 -17.53 17.49 -2.66
C PRO A 86 -17.29 16.53 -1.50
N GLU A 87 -17.11 17.08 -0.29
CA GLU A 87 -17.10 16.29 0.94
C GLU A 87 -18.55 15.95 1.32
N TYR A 88 -18.80 14.67 1.56
CA TYR A 88 -20.13 14.20 1.95
C TYR A 88 -20.16 13.97 3.46
N ASP A 89 -20.90 14.81 4.18
CA ASP A 89 -21.38 14.47 5.52
C ASP A 89 -22.59 13.53 5.38
N ARG A 90 -22.30 12.22 5.29
CA ARG A 90 -23.34 11.20 5.13
C ARG A 90 -23.96 10.89 6.48
N PRO A 91 -25.31 10.91 6.59
CA PRO A 91 -25.95 10.48 7.83
C PRO A 91 -25.58 9.02 8.12
N TYR A 92 -24.99 8.78 9.29
CA TYR A 92 -24.65 7.46 9.76
C TYR A 92 -25.46 7.11 11.02
N ARG A 93 -25.53 5.82 11.32
CA ARG A 93 -26.13 5.33 12.56
C ARG A 93 -25.00 4.83 13.46
N PRO A 94 -25.08 5.04 14.79
CA PRO A 94 -24.16 4.40 15.72
C PRO A 94 -24.17 2.88 15.53
N ASN A 95 -23.01 2.25 15.70
CA ASN A 95 -22.91 0.80 15.63
C ASN A 95 -23.61 0.17 16.84
N GLU A 96 -24.34 -0.92 16.62
CA GLU A 96 -24.84 -1.76 17.70
C GLU A 96 -23.69 -2.63 18.21
N LEU A 97 -23.26 -2.39 19.45
CA LEU A 97 -22.15 -3.14 20.05
C LEU A 97 -22.60 -4.55 20.42
N GLN A 98 -21.73 -5.53 20.20
CA GLN A 98 -21.98 -6.89 20.67
C GLN A 98 -21.93 -6.94 22.20
N PRO A 99 -22.73 -7.80 22.85
CA PRO A 99 -22.74 -7.91 24.30
C PRO A 99 -21.37 -8.37 24.82
N VAL A 100 -20.90 -7.73 25.89
CA VAL A 100 -19.66 -8.12 26.55
C VAL A 100 -19.81 -9.52 27.14
N LEU A 101 -19.01 -10.46 26.65
CA LEU A 101 -18.93 -11.80 27.19
C LEU A 101 -18.05 -11.79 28.44
N THR A 102 -18.57 -12.30 29.55
CA THR A 102 -17.78 -12.50 30.77
C THR A 102 -17.31 -13.95 30.85
N SER A 103 -16.16 -14.20 31.47
CA SER A 103 -15.66 -15.56 31.68
C SER A 103 -16.69 -16.45 32.41
N ALA A 104 -17.47 -15.87 33.33
CA ALA A 104 -18.55 -16.56 34.04
C ALA A 104 -19.75 -16.95 33.15
N SER A 105 -19.97 -16.23 32.03
CA SER A 105 -21.05 -16.53 31.07
C SER A 105 -20.70 -17.61 30.06
N LEU A 106 -19.43 -18.03 30.00
CA LEU A 106 -18.96 -19.05 29.08
C LEU A 106 -19.16 -20.43 29.71
N ILE A 107 -20.17 -21.17 29.22
CA ILE A 107 -20.32 -22.59 29.54
C ILE A 107 -19.50 -23.38 28.52
N CYS A 108 -18.49 -24.10 29.01
CA CYS A 108 -17.62 -24.93 28.19
C CYS A 108 -17.87 -26.40 28.54
N ASP A 109 -18.56 -27.11 27.66
CA ASP A 109 -18.93 -28.52 27.80
C ASP A 109 -17.99 -29.47 27.05
N PHE A 110 -16.86 -28.95 26.55
CA PHE A 110 -15.85 -29.70 25.80
C PHE A 110 -14.50 -29.75 26.52
N LEU A 111 -13.70 -30.78 26.22
CA LEU A 111 -12.36 -30.92 26.78
C LEU A 111 -11.41 -29.87 26.20
N VAL A 112 -10.51 -29.34 27.02
CA VAL A 112 -9.47 -28.37 26.60
C VAL A 112 -8.64 -28.89 25.42
N LYS A 113 -8.38 -30.20 25.40
CA LYS A 113 -7.69 -30.88 24.29
C LYS A 113 -8.41 -30.65 22.96
N ASP A 114 -9.73 -30.83 22.94
CA ASP A 114 -10.53 -30.72 21.73
C ASP A 114 -10.64 -29.27 21.27
N ALA A 115 -10.71 -28.33 22.23
CA ALA A 115 -10.64 -26.90 21.98
C ALA A 115 -9.33 -26.50 21.29
N LEU A 116 -8.19 -26.97 21.82
CA LEU A 116 -6.88 -26.67 21.28
C LEU A 116 -6.71 -27.24 19.87
N ILE A 117 -7.12 -28.49 19.64
CA ILE A 117 -7.10 -29.11 18.32
C ILE A 117 -7.93 -28.27 17.34
N LYS A 118 -9.13 -27.85 17.74
CA LYS A 118 -10.01 -27.02 16.90
C LYS A 118 -9.38 -25.65 16.57
N LEU A 119 -8.77 -24.98 17.55
CA LEU A 119 -8.08 -23.70 17.35
C LEU A 119 -6.90 -23.84 16.39
N MET A 120 -5.99 -24.80 16.64
CA MET A 120 -4.81 -25.02 15.81
C MET A 120 -5.16 -25.52 14.39
N SER A 121 -6.30 -26.18 14.21
CA SER A 121 -6.80 -26.61 12.89
C SER A 121 -7.50 -25.48 12.13
N SER A 122 -7.77 -24.35 12.77
CA SER A 122 -8.45 -23.23 12.12
C SER A 122 -7.51 -22.53 11.15
N ALA A 123 -8.06 -22.06 10.03
CA ALA A 123 -7.30 -21.26 9.10
C ALA A 123 -6.81 -19.96 9.73
N ASP A 124 -7.34 -19.47 10.85
CA ASP A 124 -6.92 -18.22 11.50
C ASP A 124 -5.60 -18.38 12.29
N LEU A 125 -5.33 -19.58 12.84
CA LEU A 125 -4.17 -19.86 13.71
C LEU A 125 -3.18 -20.88 13.14
N ALA A 126 -3.55 -21.60 12.08
CA ALA A 126 -2.67 -22.56 11.43
C ALA A 126 -1.41 -21.89 10.85
N SER A 127 -0.33 -22.66 10.71
CA SER A 127 0.95 -22.18 10.20
C SER A 127 0.82 -21.47 8.84
N ARG A 128 1.47 -20.31 8.71
CA ARG A 128 1.59 -19.55 7.47
C ARG A 128 2.78 -19.95 6.61
N ARG A 129 3.48 -21.03 6.98
CA ARG A 129 4.70 -21.50 6.31
C ARG A 129 4.56 -21.64 4.81
N TRP A 130 3.46 -22.24 4.36
CA TRP A 130 3.21 -22.42 2.93
C TRP A 130 3.18 -21.08 2.17
N ILE A 131 2.73 -19.99 2.80
CA ILE A 131 2.66 -18.66 2.17
C ILE A 131 4.07 -18.13 1.98
N TYR A 132 4.85 -18.00 3.05
CA TYR A 132 6.13 -17.30 2.98
C TYR A 132 7.24 -18.11 2.31
N GLU A 133 7.15 -19.44 2.23
CA GLU A 133 8.12 -20.27 1.48
C GLU A 133 8.02 -20.11 -0.04
N GLN A 134 6.97 -19.46 -0.54
CA GLN A 134 6.83 -19.16 -1.98
C GLN A 134 7.60 -17.91 -2.40
N TYR A 135 8.11 -17.13 -1.45
CA TYR A 135 8.77 -15.85 -1.71
C TYR A 135 10.23 -15.92 -1.26
N ASP A 136 11.11 -15.26 -2.00
CA ASP A 136 12.50 -15.07 -1.61
C ASP A 136 12.59 -13.93 -0.57
N SER A 137 13.09 -14.25 0.62
CA SER A 137 13.32 -13.28 1.70
C SER A 137 14.78 -12.90 1.88
N ASP A 138 15.70 -13.38 1.05
CA ASP A 138 17.15 -13.27 1.27
C ASP A 138 17.86 -12.36 0.25
N VAL A 139 17.13 -11.83 -0.75
CA VAL A 139 17.68 -10.86 -1.71
C VAL A 139 18.29 -9.66 -0.96
N MET A 140 19.52 -9.28 -1.35
CA MET A 140 20.38 -8.29 -0.67
C MET A 140 20.94 -8.70 0.70
N ALA A 141 20.61 -9.90 1.22
CA ALA A 141 21.11 -10.46 2.48
C ALA A 141 20.94 -9.51 3.69
N ASP A 142 19.87 -8.72 3.69
CA ASP A 142 19.55 -7.72 4.73
C ASP A 142 18.42 -8.17 5.68
N THR A 143 17.84 -9.34 5.48
CA THR A 143 16.83 -9.90 6.39
C THR A 143 17.50 -10.43 7.66
N LEU A 144 17.19 -9.81 8.80
CA LEU A 144 17.72 -10.17 10.12
C LEU A 144 16.83 -11.15 10.87
N ALA A 145 15.51 -11.05 10.68
CA ALA A 145 14.52 -11.99 11.19
C ALA A 145 13.66 -12.51 10.04
N ALA A 146 13.70 -13.82 9.83
CA ALA A 146 12.93 -14.48 8.78
C ALA A 146 11.43 -14.53 9.11
N SER A 147 10.62 -14.79 8.08
CA SER A 147 9.18 -14.96 8.18
C SER A 147 8.77 -16.05 9.18
N GLY A 148 7.69 -15.80 9.92
CA GLY A 148 7.13 -16.73 10.91
C GLY A 148 7.25 -16.29 12.36
N GLY A 149 7.93 -15.16 12.63
CA GLY A 149 7.86 -14.45 13.91
C GLY A 149 6.79 -13.35 13.92
N ASP A 150 6.74 -12.59 15.02
CA ASP A 150 5.73 -11.54 15.27
C ASP A 150 5.97 -10.24 14.46
N ALA A 151 7.22 -9.97 14.07
CA ALA A 151 7.56 -8.85 13.19
C ALA A 151 8.77 -9.20 12.29
N ALA A 152 8.82 -8.57 11.11
CA ALA A 152 9.98 -8.65 10.21
C ALA A 152 11.04 -7.63 10.62
N LEU A 153 12.32 -8.02 10.54
CA LEU A 153 13.46 -7.14 10.74
C LEU A 153 14.33 -7.09 9.50
N VAL A 154 14.47 -5.92 8.90
CA VAL A 154 15.27 -5.68 7.70
C VAL A 154 16.34 -4.63 7.98
N ARG A 155 17.61 -4.97 7.77
CA ARG A 155 18.73 -4.06 7.93
C ARG A 155 18.69 -2.98 6.85
N VAL A 156 19.01 -1.75 7.23
CA VAL A 156 19.30 -0.69 6.27
C VAL A 156 20.69 -0.94 5.70
N HIS A 157 20.76 -1.31 4.43
CA HIS A 157 21.97 -1.75 3.74
C HIS A 157 23.20 -0.88 4.06
N GLY A 158 24.32 -1.52 4.41
CA GLY A 158 25.58 -0.83 4.75
C GLY A 158 25.57 -0.09 6.09
N THR A 159 24.57 -0.29 6.95
CA THR A 159 24.50 0.34 8.27
C THR A 159 24.21 -0.68 9.38
N ASN A 160 24.38 -0.26 10.64
CA ASN A 160 23.94 -1.03 11.82
C ASN A 160 22.50 -0.70 12.25
N LYS A 161 21.69 -0.11 11.37
CA LYS A 161 20.28 0.20 11.64
C LYS A 161 19.38 -0.85 11.00
N ALA A 162 18.22 -1.08 11.59
CA ALA A 162 17.20 -1.97 11.04
C ALA A 162 15.81 -1.33 11.15
N LEU A 163 14.91 -1.79 10.27
CA LEU A 163 13.50 -1.48 10.27
C LEU A 163 12.74 -2.69 10.82
N ALA A 164 11.83 -2.43 11.76
CA ALA A 164 10.86 -3.41 12.23
C ALA A 164 9.49 -3.15 11.59
N ILE A 165 8.87 -4.20 11.09
CA ILE A 165 7.61 -4.12 10.36
C ILE A 165 6.67 -5.21 10.88
N SER A 166 5.46 -4.81 11.28
CA SER A 166 4.38 -5.72 11.60
C SER A 166 3.06 -5.14 11.08
N THR A 167 2.05 -5.99 10.91
CA THR A 167 0.72 -5.61 10.44
C THR A 167 -0.31 -6.48 11.14
N ASP A 168 -1.29 -5.84 11.76
CA ASP A 168 -2.23 -6.51 12.64
C ASP A 168 -3.62 -5.95 12.50
N CYS A 169 -4.59 -6.85 12.55
CA CYS A 169 -6.00 -6.55 12.64
C CYS A 169 -6.72 -7.81 13.11
N THR A 170 -7.55 -7.68 14.13
CA THR A 170 -8.46 -8.76 14.56
C THR A 170 -9.89 -8.37 14.16
N PRO A 171 -10.41 -8.83 13.00
CA PRO A 171 -11.70 -8.38 12.47
C PRO A 171 -12.87 -8.62 13.43
N ARG A 172 -12.81 -9.70 14.23
CA ARG A 172 -13.86 -10.02 15.20
C ARG A 172 -13.98 -8.98 16.31
N TYR A 173 -12.89 -8.31 16.67
CA TYR A 173 -12.95 -7.24 17.67
C TYR A 173 -13.54 -5.98 17.06
N VAL A 174 -13.20 -5.68 15.80
CA VAL A 174 -13.81 -4.58 15.04
C VAL A 174 -15.31 -4.82 14.82
N GLU A 175 -15.71 -6.06 14.53
CA GLU A 175 -17.13 -6.45 14.42
C GLU A 175 -17.88 -6.28 15.74
N ALA A 176 -17.24 -6.58 16.87
CA ALA A 176 -17.85 -6.45 18.20
C ALA A 176 -17.98 -4.98 18.65
N ASP A 177 -16.90 -4.22 18.47
CA ASP A 177 -16.79 -2.80 18.75
C ASP A 177 -15.71 -2.20 17.84
N PRO A 178 -16.07 -1.41 16.80
CA PRO A 178 -15.09 -0.86 15.87
C PRO A 178 -14.06 0.07 16.50
N PHE A 179 -14.42 0.76 17.58
CA PHE A 179 -13.51 1.67 18.27
C PHE A 179 -12.44 0.88 19.02
N GLU A 180 -12.87 -0.07 19.86
CA GLU A 180 -11.94 -0.93 20.62
C GLU A 180 -11.16 -1.88 19.69
N GLY A 181 -11.77 -2.38 18.62
CA GLY A 181 -11.10 -3.19 17.61
C GLY A 181 -9.99 -2.43 16.88
N GLY A 182 -10.24 -1.16 16.54
CA GLY A 182 -9.21 -0.27 15.97
C GLY A 182 -8.07 0.00 16.96
N ALA A 183 -8.40 0.27 18.23
CA ALA A 183 -7.41 0.46 19.29
C ALA A 183 -6.56 -0.81 19.50
N GLN A 184 -7.18 -1.99 19.47
CA GLN A 184 -6.47 -3.27 19.60
C GLN A 184 -5.49 -3.50 18.44
N ALA A 185 -5.88 -3.20 17.19
CA ALA A 185 -4.99 -3.39 16.04
C ALA A 185 -3.67 -2.63 16.21
N VAL A 186 -3.75 -1.38 16.66
CA VAL A 186 -2.56 -0.55 16.97
C VAL A 186 -1.75 -1.16 18.13
N ALA A 187 -2.44 -1.58 19.20
CA ALA A 187 -1.78 -2.15 20.36
C ALA A 187 -1.09 -3.49 20.06
N GLU A 188 -1.65 -4.31 19.19
CA GLU A 188 -1.10 -5.59 18.74
C GLU A 188 0.17 -5.38 17.90
N ALA A 189 0.10 -4.51 16.88
CA ALA A 189 1.26 -4.14 16.08
C ALA A 189 2.43 -3.62 16.92
N TRP A 190 2.13 -2.76 17.93
CA TRP A 190 3.15 -2.28 18.86
C TRP A 190 3.77 -3.41 19.70
N ARG A 191 2.95 -4.33 20.23
CA ARG A 191 3.44 -5.48 21.02
C ARG A 191 4.32 -6.40 20.18
N ASN A 192 3.91 -6.70 18.95
CA ASN A 192 4.67 -7.53 18.02
C ASN A 192 6.05 -6.94 17.74
N ILE A 193 6.12 -5.63 17.45
CA ILE A 193 7.39 -4.93 17.27
C ILE A 193 8.24 -4.96 18.54
N CYS A 194 7.66 -4.71 19.71
CA CYS A 194 8.39 -4.72 20.98
C CYS A 194 8.90 -6.10 21.38
N ALA A 195 8.19 -7.16 21.01
CA ALA A 195 8.58 -8.54 21.28
C ALA A 195 9.79 -8.98 20.45
N THR A 196 10.02 -8.35 19.30
CA THR A 196 11.29 -8.49 18.59
C THR A 196 12.36 -7.67 19.30
N GLU A 197 13.45 -8.31 19.73
CA GLU A 197 14.50 -7.74 20.59
C GLU A 197 15.32 -6.62 19.91
N LEU A 198 14.68 -5.48 19.64
CA LEU A 198 15.29 -4.29 19.03
C LEU A 198 16.46 -3.73 19.83
N ASN A 199 16.56 -4.08 21.11
CA ASN A 199 17.56 -3.56 22.04
C ASN A 199 18.90 -4.34 22.02
N HIS A 200 18.96 -5.54 21.44
CA HIS A 200 20.18 -6.36 21.44
C HIS A 200 21.14 -6.05 20.27
N TRP A 201 20.73 -5.22 19.31
CA TRP A 201 21.50 -4.91 18.10
C TRP A 201 22.25 -3.56 18.15
N ARG A 202 22.53 -3.04 19.35
CA ARG A 202 23.35 -1.84 19.57
C ARG A 202 24.84 -2.14 19.67
#